data_AF-A0A7C7CDF4-F1
#
_entry.id   AF-A0A7C7CDF4-F1
#
_cell.length_a   1.000
_cell.length_b   1.000
_cell.length_c   1.000
_cell.angle_alpha   90.00
_cell.angle_beta   90.00
_cell.angle_gamma   90.00
#
_symmetry.space_group_name_H-M   'P 1'
#
loop_
_entity.id
_entity.type
_entity.pdbx_description
1 polymer ?
#
loop_
_entity_poly.entity_id
_entity_poly.type
_entity_poly.pdbx_seq_one_letter_code
_entity_poly.pdbx_strand_id
1 'polypeptide(L)'
;MCYRWSRYGRRKGWASLRRIPSGHSNTTNLYVPMNLTKHIKEHIKSHALKDRPNECCGLIVEKNTKHKVFKCNNISTSPLTSFSLDPLDYLKCSSQGKIKSVYHSHLEEEEFSEADKTNSSYHNVNYIMFNIKNNSFREFNPKKQQTLYLNKPFKVGVNDCFTLVRDYLSENTKIQLPPEVCEAYFLEPEKKIYRKP
;
A
#
# COMPACT_ATOMS: atom_id res chain seq x y z
N MET A 1 60.30 19.39 -36.10
CA MET A 1 61.31 19.18 -35.03
C MET A 1 60.59 18.70 -33.78
N CYS A 2 61.08 17.60 -33.21
CA CYS A 2 60.73 17.02 -31.89
C CYS A 2 60.55 18.12 -30.81
N TYR A 3 59.73 17.96 -29.77
CA TYR A 3 60.02 17.00 -28.70
C TYR A 3 58.80 16.62 -27.85
N ARG A 4 58.85 15.34 -27.47
CA ARG A 4 58.07 14.54 -26.54
C ARG A 4 58.32 14.95 -25.07
N TRP A 5 57.26 15.05 -24.27
CA TRP A 5 57.28 15.08 -22.78
C TRP A 5 56.13 14.15 -22.33
N SER A 6 56.34 12.92 -21.86
CA SER A 6 56.93 12.43 -20.60
C SER A 6 56.26 12.91 -19.30
N ARG A 7 55.33 12.07 -18.85
CA ARG A 7 55.04 11.60 -17.47
C ARG A 7 55.38 12.49 -16.25
N TYR A 8 54.31 12.70 -15.47
CA TYR A 8 54.20 12.73 -14.00
C TYR A 8 54.87 13.86 -13.20
N GLY A 9 54.00 14.71 -12.63
CA GLY A 9 54.29 15.55 -11.47
C GLY A 9 53.00 16.06 -10.83
N ARG A 10 52.58 15.48 -9.70
CA ARG A 10 51.44 15.93 -8.87
C ARG A 10 51.74 17.28 -8.21
N ARG A 11 50.84 18.27 -8.35
CA ARG A 11 50.50 19.29 -7.31
C ARG A 11 49.04 19.73 -7.56
N LYS A 12 48.10 19.26 -6.73
CA LYS A 12 47.43 19.98 -5.62
C LYS A 12 46.76 21.29 -6.03
N GLY A 13 45.43 21.28 -5.91
CA GLY A 13 44.53 22.42 -6.00
C GLY A 13 43.59 22.26 -7.18
N TRP A 14 42.29 22.27 -6.93
CA TRP A 14 41.34 23.23 -7.52
C TRP A 14 39.89 22.86 -7.12
N ALA A 15 39.13 23.93 -6.86
CA ALA A 15 37.68 24.02 -6.87
C ALA A 15 36.87 23.23 -5.82
N SER A 16 36.62 23.93 -4.71
CA SER A 16 35.38 23.83 -3.94
C SER A 16 34.15 23.99 -4.85
N LEU A 17 33.60 22.88 -5.34
CA LEU A 17 32.22 22.84 -5.80
C LEU A 17 31.33 22.59 -4.57
N ARG A 18 30.64 23.66 -4.14
CA ARG A 18 29.55 23.59 -3.17
C ARG A 18 28.56 22.53 -3.63
N ARG A 19 28.46 21.43 -2.89
CA ARG A 19 27.35 20.48 -3.01
C ARG A 19 26.08 21.24 -2.66
N ILE A 20 25.25 21.50 -3.67
CA ILE A 20 23.83 21.80 -3.44
C ILE A 20 23.25 20.55 -2.76
N PRO A 21 22.65 20.64 -1.56
CA PRO A 21 21.96 19.50 -1.01
C PRO A 21 20.77 19.24 -1.91
N SER A 22 20.81 18.15 -2.67
CA SER A 22 19.64 17.61 -3.33
C SER A 22 18.68 17.14 -2.24
N GLY A 23 17.85 18.05 -1.77
CA GLY A 23 16.70 17.76 -0.90
C GLY A 23 15.68 16.94 -1.66
N HIS A 24 16.01 15.68 -1.95
CA HIS A 24 15.00 14.67 -2.20
C HIS A 24 14.43 14.34 -0.83
N SER A 25 13.30 14.97 -0.51
CA SER A 25 12.42 14.44 0.51
C SER A 25 12.04 13.03 0.07
N ASN A 26 12.76 12.04 0.57
CA ASN A 26 12.31 10.65 0.59
C ASN A 26 11.06 10.62 1.48
N THR A 27 9.93 11.05 0.94
CA THR A 27 8.63 10.60 1.43
C THR A 27 8.48 9.18 0.94
N THR A 28 9.27 8.28 1.54
CA THR A 28 8.92 6.88 1.57
C THR A 28 7.48 6.85 2.05
N ASN A 29 6.59 6.30 1.20
CA ASN A 29 5.20 6.04 1.50
C ASN A 29 5.18 4.93 2.57
N LEU A 30 5.68 5.25 3.76
CA LEU A 30 5.83 4.33 4.86
C LEU A 30 4.44 4.11 5.41
N TYR A 31 3.98 2.89 5.23
CA TYR A 31 2.85 2.34 5.96
C TYR A 31 2.99 2.67 7.46
N VAL A 32 2.11 3.55 7.94
CA VAL A 32 1.93 3.77 9.37
C VAL A 32 0.67 3.00 9.77
N PRO A 33 0.79 1.86 10.49
CA PRO A 33 -0.37 1.11 10.93
C PRO A 33 -1.26 1.98 11.81
N MET A 34 -2.58 1.80 11.74
CA MET A 34 -3.46 2.57 12.58
C MET A 34 -3.29 2.15 14.04
N ASN A 35 -2.80 3.06 14.88
CA ASN A 35 -2.71 2.79 16.32
C ASN A 35 -4.10 2.90 16.96
N LEU A 36 -4.77 1.75 17.08
CA LEU A 36 -6.06 1.59 17.74
C LEU A 36 -5.87 1.57 19.26
N THR A 37 -6.28 2.66 19.92
CA THR A 37 -6.30 2.72 21.38
C THR A 37 -7.29 1.73 21.98
N LYS A 38 -7.07 1.32 23.24
CA LYS A 38 -7.95 0.38 23.96
C LYS A 38 -9.42 0.80 23.94
N HIS A 39 -9.69 2.09 24.16
CA HIS A 39 -11.04 2.65 24.12
C HIS A 39 -11.73 2.47 22.76
N ILE A 40 -11.00 2.65 21.64
CA ILE A 40 -11.58 2.47 20.30
C ILE A 40 -11.92 1.00 20.06
N LYS A 41 -11.03 0.08 20.45
CA LYS A 41 -11.29 -1.37 20.32
C LYS A 41 -12.50 -1.80 21.14
N GLU A 42 -12.62 -1.33 22.37
CA GLU A 42 -13.77 -1.62 23.22
C GLU A 42 -15.08 -1.06 22.65
N HIS A 43 -15.04 0.14 22.06
CA HIS A 43 -16.20 0.73 21.40
C HIS A 43 -16.66 -0.10 20.20
N ILE A 44 -15.73 -0.49 19.32
CA ILE A 44 -16.02 -1.33 18.14
C ILE A 44 -16.58 -2.69 18.60
N LYS A 45 -15.95 -3.32 19.60
CA LYS A 45 -16.41 -4.59 20.15
C LYS A 45 -17.82 -4.47 20.75
N SER A 46 -18.10 -3.41 21.51
CA SER A 46 -19.44 -3.19 22.07
C SER A 46 -20.48 -2.97 20.97
N HIS A 47 -20.12 -2.28 19.88
CA HIS A 47 -21.00 -2.08 18.74
C HIS A 47 -21.31 -3.40 18.02
N ALA A 48 -20.28 -4.18 17.68
CA ALA A 48 -20.40 -5.47 17.01
C ALA A 48 -21.24 -6.48 17.81
N LEU A 49 -21.10 -6.51 19.14
CA LEU A 49 -21.88 -7.39 20.00
C LEU A 49 -23.36 -6.99 20.10
N LYS A 50 -23.69 -5.70 19.96
CA LYS A 50 -25.07 -5.20 20.02
C LYS A 50 -25.84 -5.45 18.73
N ASP A 51 -25.16 -5.34 17.59
CA ASP A 51 -25.81 -5.44 16.27
C ASP A 51 -25.90 -6.88 15.75
N ARG A 52 -25.29 -7.84 16.44
CA ARG A 52 -25.37 -9.28 16.13
C ARG A 52 -26.84 -9.72 16.00
N PRO A 53 -27.25 -10.40 14.92
CA PRO A 53 -26.42 -11.08 13.91
C PRO A 53 -25.98 -10.21 12.72
N ASN A 54 -26.40 -8.96 12.63
CA ASN A 54 -26.01 -8.11 11.52
C ASN A 54 -24.54 -7.64 11.66
N GLU A 55 -23.89 -7.39 10.53
CA GLU A 55 -22.62 -6.69 10.48
C GLU A 55 -22.82 -5.24 10.93
N CYS A 56 -22.09 -4.83 11.97
CA CYS A 56 -21.99 -3.44 12.34
C CYS A 56 -21.04 -2.71 11.39
N CYS A 57 -21.20 -1.39 11.24
CA CYS A 57 -20.25 -0.57 10.50
C CYS A 57 -20.05 0.81 11.13
N GLY A 58 -18.94 1.46 10.84
CA GLY A 58 -18.70 2.81 11.32
C GLY A 58 -17.39 3.42 10.86
N LEU A 59 -17.11 4.61 11.38
CA LEU A 59 -16.00 5.45 10.92
C LEU A 59 -15.08 5.82 12.08
N ILE A 60 -13.79 5.85 11.79
CA ILE A 60 -12.77 6.44 12.66
C ILE A 60 -12.30 7.74 12.01
N VAL A 61 -12.52 8.84 12.72
CA VAL A 61 -12.26 10.20 12.26
C VAL A 61 -11.12 10.81 13.09
N GLU A 62 -10.14 11.40 12.42
CA GLU A 62 -9.11 12.21 13.06
C GLU A 62 -9.58 13.65 13.20
N LYS A 63 -9.61 14.13 14.45
CA LYS A 63 -9.88 15.53 14.80
C LYS A 63 -8.83 16.01 15.79
N ASN A 64 -8.08 17.05 15.44
CA ASN A 64 -7.03 17.63 16.29
C ASN A 64 -6.07 16.57 16.83
N THR A 65 -5.49 15.76 15.94
CA THR A 65 -4.56 14.63 16.22
C THR A 65 -5.11 13.49 17.08
N LYS A 66 -6.39 13.52 17.47
CA LYS A 66 -7.06 12.43 18.19
C LYS A 66 -8.00 11.65 17.26
N HIS A 67 -8.00 10.34 17.40
CA HIS A 67 -8.96 9.46 16.75
C HIS A 67 -10.25 9.39 17.56
N LYS A 68 -11.38 9.63 16.90
CA LYS A 68 -12.73 9.43 17.43
C LYS A 68 -13.43 8.36 16.61
N VAL A 69 -14.15 7.49 17.30
CA VAL A 69 -14.93 6.40 16.69
C VAL A 69 -16.40 6.78 16.68
N PHE A 70 -17.06 6.54 15.55
CA PHE A 70 -18.47 6.79 15.33
C PHE A 70 -19.13 5.52 14.82
N LYS A 71 -20.26 5.14 15.43
CA LYS A 71 -21.15 4.12 14.88
C LYS A 71 -21.93 4.71 13.71
N CYS A 72 -22.12 3.91 12.66
CA CYS A 72 -22.95 4.27 11.51
C CYS A 72 -23.98 3.18 11.29
N ASN A 73 -25.12 3.53 10.71
CA ASN A 73 -26.15 2.56 10.39
C ASN A 73 -25.72 1.72 9.16
N ASN A 74 -25.90 0.40 9.25
CA ASN A 74 -25.81 -0.49 8.11
C ASN A 74 -27.15 -0.51 7.38
N ILE A 75 -27.17 0.03 6.16
CA ILE A 75 -28.34 0.09 5.27
C ILE A 75 -28.27 -0.95 4.14
N SER A 76 -27.43 -1.98 4.28
CA SER A 76 -27.34 -3.07 3.30
C SER A 76 -28.67 -3.81 3.18
N THR A 77 -28.98 -4.28 1.97
CA THR A 77 -30.09 -5.22 1.73
C THR A 77 -29.82 -6.59 2.36
N SER A 78 -28.54 -6.93 2.58
CA SER A 78 -28.08 -8.18 3.17
C SER A 78 -27.16 -7.89 4.35
N PRO A 79 -27.69 -7.37 5.48
CA PRO A 79 -26.90 -6.89 6.60
C PRO A 79 -26.18 -8.01 7.37
N LEU A 80 -26.50 -9.28 7.11
CA LEU A 80 -25.86 -10.45 7.73
C LEU A 80 -24.48 -10.76 7.15
N THR A 81 -24.22 -10.37 5.89
CA THR A 81 -23.03 -10.79 5.12
C THR A 81 -22.32 -9.61 4.45
N SER A 82 -22.85 -8.40 4.62
CA SER A 82 -22.30 -7.21 4.02
C SER A 82 -22.78 -5.96 4.75
N PHE A 83 -22.02 -4.88 4.63
CA PHE A 83 -22.44 -3.57 5.08
C PHE A 83 -22.53 -2.56 3.94
N SER A 84 -23.49 -1.65 4.08
CA SER A 84 -23.57 -0.43 3.29
C SER A 84 -23.75 0.71 4.27
N LEU A 85 -22.83 1.66 4.26
CA LEU A 85 -22.79 2.73 5.25
C LEU A 85 -23.80 3.82 4.89
N ASP A 86 -24.63 4.24 5.85
CA ASP A 86 -25.59 5.33 5.65
C ASP A 86 -24.89 6.63 5.18
N PRO A 87 -25.21 7.15 3.98
CA PRO A 87 -24.61 8.38 3.47
C PRO A 87 -24.75 9.58 4.41
N LEU A 88 -25.85 9.66 5.17
CA LEU A 88 -26.04 10.74 6.13
C LEU A 88 -25.04 10.64 7.29
N ASP A 89 -24.76 9.44 7.76
CA ASP A 89 -23.77 9.23 8.83
C ASP A 89 -22.35 9.48 8.32
N TYR A 90 -22.05 9.13 7.06
CA TYR A 90 -20.80 9.49 6.41
C TYR A 90 -20.59 11.01 6.41
N LEU A 91 -21.60 11.77 5.97
CA LEU A 91 -21.54 13.23 5.92
C LEU A 91 -21.36 13.86 7.30
N LYS A 92 -22.10 13.38 8.32
CA LYS A 92 -21.95 13.83 9.71
C LYS A 92 -20.57 13.54 10.28
N CYS A 93 -19.95 12.43 9.92
CA CYS A 93 -18.61 12.08 10.38
C CYS A 93 -17.54 12.89 9.65
N SER A 94 -17.70 13.05 8.33
CA SER A 94 -16.78 13.82 7.49
C SER A 94 -16.77 15.31 7.85
N SER A 95 -17.87 15.88 8.35
CA SER A 95 -17.89 17.27 8.81
C SER A 95 -17.13 17.48 10.12
N GLN A 96 -16.87 16.43 10.90
CA GLN A 96 -16.17 16.53 12.19
C GLN A 96 -14.64 16.47 12.06
N GLY A 97 -14.12 15.92 10.97
CA GLY A 97 -12.69 15.75 10.74
C GLY A 97 -12.39 14.83 9.56
N LYS A 98 -11.12 14.41 9.44
CA LYS A 98 -10.69 13.56 8.33
C LYS A 98 -10.99 12.09 8.64
N ILE A 99 -11.75 11.43 7.76
CA ILE A 99 -11.97 9.98 7.85
C ILE A 99 -10.64 9.26 7.59
N LYS A 100 -10.22 8.43 8.56
CA LYS A 100 -8.99 7.63 8.48
C LYS A 100 -9.26 6.18 8.17
N SER A 101 -10.34 5.66 8.74
CA SER A 101 -10.73 4.27 8.57
C SER A 101 -12.23 4.08 8.58
N VAL A 102 -12.64 3.01 7.91
CA VAL A 102 -13.93 2.35 8.09
C VAL A 102 -13.70 1.14 8.99
N TYR A 103 -14.61 0.86 9.91
CA TYR A 103 -14.62 -0.42 10.62
C TYR A 103 -15.93 -1.16 10.40
N HIS A 104 -15.88 -2.49 10.44
CA HIS A 104 -17.04 -3.36 10.44
C HIS A 104 -16.78 -4.64 11.24
N SER A 105 -17.76 -5.53 11.33
CA SER A 105 -17.63 -6.81 12.03
C SER A 105 -18.07 -7.99 11.19
N HIS A 106 -17.37 -9.12 11.29
CA HIS A 106 -17.81 -10.41 10.77
C HIS A 106 -18.25 -11.33 11.91
N LEU A 107 -19.21 -12.20 11.62
CA LEU A 107 -19.65 -13.23 12.57
C LEU A 107 -18.66 -14.39 12.60
N GLU A 108 -18.40 -14.99 11.44
CA GLU A 108 -17.63 -16.23 11.32
C GLU A 108 -16.36 -16.05 10.50
N GLU A 109 -16.44 -15.29 9.41
CA GLU A 109 -15.37 -15.09 8.44
C GLU A 109 -14.17 -14.38 9.08
N GLU A 110 -13.00 -15.02 9.00
CA GLU A 110 -11.78 -14.48 9.60
C GLU A 110 -11.07 -13.46 8.73
N GLU A 111 -11.31 -13.46 7.42
CA GLU A 111 -10.64 -12.61 6.44
C GLU A 111 -11.63 -11.60 5.85
N PHE A 112 -11.09 -10.49 5.35
CA PHE A 112 -11.85 -9.50 4.58
C PHE A 112 -12.42 -10.11 3.31
N SER A 113 -13.66 -9.76 2.97
CA SER A 113 -14.26 -10.17 1.70
C SER A 113 -13.58 -9.47 0.52
N GLU A 114 -13.75 -10.02 -0.69
CA GLU A 114 -13.27 -9.36 -1.91
C GLU A 114 -13.91 -7.98 -2.11
N ALA A 115 -15.17 -7.81 -1.70
CA ALA A 115 -15.87 -6.53 -1.73
C ALA A 115 -15.21 -5.51 -0.78
N ASP A 116 -14.80 -5.92 0.42
CA ASP A 116 -14.11 -5.04 1.37
C ASP A 116 -12.78 -4.54 0.83
N LYS A 117 -11.96 -5.47 0.29
CA LYS A 117 -10.66 -5.13 -0.29
C LYS A 117 -10.82 -4.19 -1.47
N THR A 118 -11.80 -4.45 -2.34
CA THR A 118 -12.11 -3.61 -3.51
C THR A 118 -12.54 -2.22 -3.08
N ASN A 119 -13.48 -2.11 -2.14
CA ASN A 119 -14.00 -0.83 -1.65
C ASN A 119 -12.91 -0.01 -0.94
N SER A 120 -12.13 -0.66 -0.06
CA SER A 120 -11.00 -0.03 0.61
C SER A 120 -9.97 0.51 -0.39
N SER A 121 -9.67 -0.28 -1.44
CA SER A 121 -8.74 0.11 -2.51
C SER A 121 -9.27 1.26 -3.36
N TYR A 122 -10.55 1.22 -3.73
CA TYR A 122 -11.20 2.26 -4.53
C TYR A 122 -11.24 3.60 -3.80
N HIS A 123 -11.57 3.60 -2.51
CA HIS A 123 -11.64 4.82 -1.70
C HIS A 123 -10.30 5.23 -1.10
N ASN A 124 -9.27 4.38 -1.17
CA ASN A 124 -7.97 4.58 -0.53
C ASN A 124 -8.07 4.86 0.98
N VAL A 125 -8.96 4.12 1.66
CA VAL A 125 -9.25 4.23 3.10
C VAL A 125 -8.96 2.90 3.77
N ASN A 126 -8.32 2.93 4.94
CA ASN A 126 -8.01 1.72 5.71
C ASN A 126 -9.28 1.08 6.27
N TYR A 127 -9.36 -0.24 6.24
CA TYR A 127 -10.48 -1.00 6.79
C TYR A 127 -10.02 -1.75 8.05
N ILE A 128 -10.86 -1.73 9.10
CA ILE A 128 -10.64 -2.47 10.34
C ILE A 128 -11.81 -3.41 10.56
N MET A 129 -11.53 -4.69 10.69
CA MET A 129 -12.55 -5.71 10.90
C MET A 129 -12.41 -6.31 12.29
N PHE A 130 -13.52 -6.43 13.01
CA PHE A 130 -13.59 -7.18 14.26
C PHE A 130 -14.32 -8.51 14.02
N ASN A 131 -13.64 -9.62 14.27
CA ASN A 131 -14.26 -10.95 14.21
C ASN A 131 -14.87 -11.28 15.57
N ILE A 132 -16.19 -11.50 15.61
CA ILE A 132 -16.93 -11.72 16.87
C ILE A 132 -16.59 -13.09 17.48
N LYS A 133 -16.51 -14.15 16.66
CA LYS A 133 -16.23 -15.53 17.12
C LYS A 133 -14.85 -15.66 17.77
N ASN A 134 -13.82 -15.12 17.12
CA ASN A 134 -12.44 -15.23 17.57
C ASN A 134 -12.01 -14.06 18.47
N ASN A 135 -12.87 -13.05 18.64
CA ASN A 135 -12.61 -11.84 19.41
C ASN A 135 -11.28 -11.16 19.00
N SER A 136 -11.03 -11.09 17.69
CA SER A 136 -9.79 -10.59 17.11
C SER A 136 -10.03 -9.41 16.17
N PHE A 137 -9.01 -8.55 16.02
CA PHE A 137 -9.04 -7.42 15.10
C PHE A 137 -8.10 -7.67 13.94
N ARG A 138 -8.53 -7.30 12.74
CA ARG A 138 -7.69 -7.27 11.53
C ARG A 138 -7.74 -5.89 10.89
N GLU A 139 -6.64 -5.53 10.24
CA GLU A 139 -6.51 -4.28 9.51
C GLU A 139 -6.14 -4.59 8.06
N PHE A 140 -6.82 -3.93 7.13
CA PHE A 140 -6.50 -3.94 5.72
C PHE A 140 -6.18 -2.51 5.27
N ASN A 141 -5.04 -2.36 4.60
CA ASN A 141 -4.57 -1.08 4.10
C ASN A 141 -4.31 -1.18 2.59
N PRO A 142 -5.01 -0.38 1.76
CA PRO A 142 -4.92 -0.48 0.31
C PRO A 142 -3.55 -0.01 -0.23
N LYS A 143 -2.87 0.89 0.48
CA LYS A 143 -1.54 1.38 0.08
C LYS A 143 -0.48 0.31 0.19
N LYS A 144 -0.61 -0.63 1.15
CA LYS A 144 0.30 -1.76 1.30
C LYS A 144 0.27 -2.67 0.06
N GLN A 145 -0.90 -2.86 -0.54
CA GLN A 145 -1.04 -3.59 -1.80
C GLN A 145 -0.51 -2.79 -2.99
N GLN A 146 -0.84 -1.49 -3.09
CA GLN A 146 -0.37 -0.65 -4.20
C GLN A 146 1.17 -0.58 -4.27
N THR A 147 1.86 -0.53 -3.13
CA THR A 147 3.33 -0.49 -3.09
C THR A 147 4.02 -1.78 -3.55
N LEU A 148 3.29 -2.91 -3.65
CA LEU A 148 3.90 -4.19 -3.98
C LEU A 148 4.40 -4.24 -5.43
N TYR A 149 3.66 -3.64 -6.36
CA TYR A 149 4.03 -3.61 -7.78
C TYR A 149 4.01 -2.21 -8.42
N LEU A 150 3.30 -1.25 -7.83
CA LEU A 150 3.19 0.11 -8.37
C LEU A 150 4.09 1.09 -7.59
N ASN A 151 4.43 2.20 -8.25
CA ASN A 151 5.26 3.28 -7.68
C ASN A 151 6.66 2.85 -7.20
N LYS A 152 7.20 1.76 -7.77
CA LYS A 152 8.59 1.35 -7.55
C LYS A 152 9.52 2.06 -8.55
N PRO A 153 10.74 2.46 -8.14
CA PRO A 153 11.72 2.98 -9.07
C PRO A 153 12.11 1.87 -10.07
N PHE A 154 12.11 2.20 -11.36
CA PHE A 154 12.53 1.29 -12.41
C PHE A 154 14.01 0.90 -12.19
N LYS A 155 14.24 -0.39 -11.97
CA LYS A 155 15.58 -0.97 -11.77
C LYS A 155 15.60 -2.36 -12.39
N VAL A 156 16.43 -2.53 -13.41
CA VAL A 156 16.61 -3.82 -14.12
C VAL A 156 17.04 -4.90 -13.13
N GLY A 157 16.43 -6.08 -13.24
CA GLY A 157 16.57 -7.24 -12.36
C GLY A 157 15.89 -7.10 -11.00
N VAL A 158 15.19 -6.00 -10.72
CA VAL A 158 14.59 -5.74 -9.38
C VAL A 158 13.14 -5.25 -9.45
N ASN A 159 12.85 -4.23 -10.28
CA ASN A 159 11.50 -3.67 -10.46
C ASN A 159 11.27 -3.29 -11.94
N ASP A 160 11.84 -4.05 -12.88
CA ASP A 160 11.53 -3.91 -14.30
C ASP A 160 10.20 -4.62 -14.65
N CYS A 161 9.79 -4.51 -15.92
CA CYS A 161 8.55 -5.09 -16.40
C CYS A 161 8.51 -6.63 -16.28
N PHE A 162 9.63 -7.32 -16.46
CA PHE A 162 9.69 -8.78 -16.37
C PHE A 162 9.67 -9.25 -14.92
N THR A 163 10.49 -8.65 -14.06
CA THR A 163 10.56 -8.93 -12.63
C THR A 163 9.20 -8.69 -11.96
N LEU A 164 8.51 -7.58 -12.27
CA LEU A 164 7.17 -7.32 -11.73
C LEU A 164 6.14 -8.37 -12.18
N VAL A 165 6.18 -8.81 -13.45
CA VAL A 165 5.28 -9.85 -13.97
C VAL A 165 5.59 -11.21 -13.36
N ARG A 166 6.87 -11.58 -13.24
CA ARG A 166 7.30 -12.83 -12.60
C ARG A 166 6.85 -12.88 -11.16
N ASP A 167 7.13 -11.83 -10.39
CA ASP A 167 6.80 -11.80 -8.96
C ASP A 167 5.27 -11.89 -8.79
N TYR A 168 4.50 -11.12 -9.59
CA TYR A 168 3.04 -11.22 -9.61
C TYR A 168 2.53 -12.63 -9.93
N LEU A 169 3.04 -13.26 -10.99
CA LEU A 169 2.61 -14.61 -11.39
C LEU A 169 2.98 -15.66 -10.33
N SER A 170 4.16 -15.55 -9.72
CA SER A 170 4.61 -16.49 -8.70
C SER A 170 3.78 -16.42 -7.40
N GLU A 171 3.31 -15.22 -7.05
CA GLU A 171 2.52 -14.98 -5.83
C GLU A 171 1.04 -15.28 -6.01
N ASN A 172 0.48 -14.99 -7.19
CA ASN A 172 -0.97 -15.07 -7.44
C ASN A 172 -1.38 -16.29 -8.26
N THR A 173 -0.43 -17.04 -8.82
CA THR A 173 -0.67 -18.23 -9.63
C THR A 173 0.34 -19.34 -9.32
N LYS A 174 0.16 -20.52 -9.93
CA LYS A 174 1.13 -21.63 -9.84
C LYS A 174 2.22 -21.57 -10.91
N ILE A 175 2.30 -20.48 -11.67
CA ILE A 175 3.24 -20.31 -12.78
C ILE A 175 4.53 -19.70 -12.24
N GLN A 176 5.63 -20.43 -12.41
CA GLN A 176 6.97 -19.92 -12.08
C GLN A 176 7.71 -19.57 -13.36
N LEU A 177 8.05 -18.30 -13.53
CA LEU A 177 8.96 -17.87 -14.59
C LEU A 177 10.41 -17.98 -14.11
N PRO A 178 11.36 -18.33 -14.99
CA PRO A 178 12.76 -18.39 -14.63
C PRO A 178 13.29 -17.02 -14.16
N PRO A 179 14.33 -17.00 -13.30
CA PRO A 179 15.01 -15.75 -12.99
C PRO A 179 15.58 -15.14 -14.27
N GLU A 180 15.57 -13.82 -14.34
CA GLU A 180 16.08 -13.09 -15.49
C GLU A 180 17.57 -13.41 -15.66
N VAL A 181 17.95 -14.03 -16.79
CA VAL A 181 19.36 -14.25 -17.11
C VAL A 181 19.91 -12.92 -17.59
N CYS A 182 20.41 -12.11 -16.67
CA CYS A 182 21.15 -10.88 -16.97
C CYS A 182 22.52 -11.23 -17.57
N GLU A 183 22.54 -11.88 -18.74
CA GLU A 183 23.71 -11.83 -19.62
C GLU A 183 23.39 -10.83 -20.72
N ALA A 184 23.92 -9.60 -20.59
CA ALA A 184 24.40 -8.73 -21.66
C ALA A 184 23.61 -8.56 -23.00
N TYR A 185 22.38 -9.03 -23.16
CA TYR A 185 21.73 -9.07 -24.49
C TYR A 185 21.13 -7.74 -24.95
N PHE A 186 20.95 -6.77 -24.05
CA PHE A 186 20.42 -5.44 -24.39
C PHE A 186 21.50 -4.36 -24.58
N LEU A 187 22.78 -4.65 -24.33
CA LEU A 187 23.87 -3.66 -24.40
C LEU A 187 24.95 -3.95 -25.45
N GLU A 188 24.74 -4.90 -26.35
CA GLU A 188 25.58 -5.06 -27.54
C GLU A 188 24.82 -4.55 -28.79
N PRO A 189 24.98 -3.27 -29.20
CA PRO A 189 24.34 -2.74 -30.39
C PRO A 189 24.78 -3.39 -31.71
N GLU A 190 25.74 -4.33 -31.69
CA GLU A 190 26.45 -4.77 -32.89
C GLU A 190 26.19 -6.22 -33.35
N LYS A 191 25.38 -7.01 -32.65
CA LYS A 191 24.98 -8.32 -33.19
C LYS A 191 23.79 -8.15 -34.15
N LYS A 192 24.12 -7.84 -35.42
CA LYS A 192 23.22 -7.92 -36.58
C LYS A 192 22.63 -9.34 -36.68
N ILE A 193 21.49 -9.58 -36.05
CA ILE A 193 20.66 -10.74 -36.33
C ILE A 193 19.79 -10.37 -37.53
N TYR A 194 20.33 -10.52 -38.74
CA TYR A 194 19.61 -10.90 -39.97
C TYR A 194 20.66 -11.12 -41.07
N ARG A 195 21.08 -12.37 -41.27
CA ARG A 195 21.40 -12.85 -42.62
C ARG A 195 20.24 -13.75 -43.03
N LYS A 196 19.39 -13.25 -43.92
CA LYS A 196 18.49 -14.07 -44.72
C LYS A 196 19.33 -14.94 -45.68
N PRO A 197 18.78 -16.08 -46.14
CA PRO A 197 19.53 -17.27 -46.56
C PRO A 197 20.55 -17.02 -47.67
#